data_AF-A0A3D8M2J7-F1
#
_entry.id   AF-A0A3D8M2J7-F1
#
_cell.length_a   1.000
_cell.length_b   1.000
_cell.length_c   1.000
_cell.angle_alpha   90.00
_cell.angle_beta   90.00
_cell.angle_gamma   90.00
#
_symmetry.space_group_name_H-M   'P 1'
#
loop_
_entity.id
_entity.type
_entity.pdbx_description
1 polymer ?
#
loop_
_entity_poly.entity_id
_entity_poly.type
_entity_poly.pdbx_seq_one_letter_code
_entity_poly.pdbx_strand_id
1 'polypeptide(L)'
;MLFIHSQSHITHQQRKLLSAAPKGTPLVLTENGVYLFALIFTDFANLDIFVLEQDALSRGVKVADDNCINALKWAALSHSHAPWVTL
;
A
#
# COMPACT_ATOMS: atom_id res chain seq x y z
N MET A 1 7.21 2.86 -10.72
CA MET A 1 6.08 1.91 -10.67
C MET A 1 5.50 1.93 -9.27
N LEU A 2 4.18 1.96 -9.16
CA LEU A 2 3.43 2.05 -7.91
C LEU A 2 2.35 0.97 -7.89
N PHE A 3 2.27 0.21 -6.80
CA PHE A 3 1.15 -0.71 -6.58
C PHE A 3 0.06 -0.05 -5.75
N ILE A 4 -1.19 -0.31 -6.11
CA ILE A 4 -2.37 0.14 -5.37
C ILE A 4 -3.23 -1.09 -5.09
N HIS A 5 -3.63 -1.30 -3.84
CA HIS A 5 -4.45 -2.43 -3.47
C HIS A 5 -5.61 -2.03 -2.55
N SER A 6 -6.83 -2.37 -2.97
CA SER A 6 -8.07 -1.94 -2.32
C SER A 6 -8.84 -3.06 -1.60
N GLN A 7 -8.44 -4.32 -1.79
CA GLN A 7 -9.15 -5.49 -1.26
C GLN A 7 -8.59 -5.95 0.08
N SER A 8 -9.42 -6.55 0.93
CA SER A 8 -9.00 -7.07 2.24
C SER A 8 -8.22 -8.40 2.18
N HIS A 9 -7.82 -8.85 0.99
CA HIS A 9 -7.14 -10.12 0.78
C HIS A 9 -6.16 -10.02 -0.39
N ILE A 10 -5.07 -10.79 -0.31
CA ILE A 10 -4.05 -10.91 -1.36
C ILE A 10 -4.12 -12.32 -1.95
N THR A 11 -4.35 -12.40 -3.25
CA THR A 11 -4.28 -13.66 -4.00
C THR A 11 -2.84 -14.16 -4.10
N HIS A 12 -2.67 -15.45 -4.37
CA HIS A 12 -1.35 -16.05 -4.55
C HIS A 12 -0.55 -15.40 -5.71
N GLN A 13 -1.23 -14.97 -6.78
CA GLN A 13 -0.57 -14.28 -7.90
C GLN A 13 -0.09 -12.87 -7.51
N GLN A 14 -0.93 -12.08 -6.83
CA GLN A 14 -0.53 -10.76 -6.32
C GLN A 14 0.62 -10.89 -5.32
N ARG A 15 0.58 -11.89 -4.43
CA ARG A 15 1.68 -12.15 -3.48
C ARG A 15 3.00 -12.41 -4.21
N LYS A 16 2.99 -13.28 -5.23
CA LYS A 16 4.19 -13.53 -6.06
C LYS A 16 4.71 -12.27 -6.74
N LEU A 17 3.81 -11.44 -7.28
CA LEU A 17 4.16 -10.18 -7.92
C LEU A 17 4.80 -9.19 -6.94
N LEU A 18 4.18 -8.99 -5.78
CA LEU A 18 4.66 -8.09 -4.72
C LEU A 18 6.01 -8.54 -4.13
N SER A 19 6.20 -9.84 -3.92
CA SER A 19 7.48 -10.39 -3.44
C SER A 19 8.61 -10.29 -4.47
N ALA A 20 8.30 -10.23 -5.76
CA ALA A 20 9.28 -10.07 -6.84
C ALA A 20 9.60 -8.60 -7.15
N ALA A 21 8.89 -7.65 -6.54
CA ALA A 21 9.08 -6.23 -6.81
C ALA A 21 10.45 -5.73 -6.31
N PRO A 22 11.08 -4.76 -7.00
CA PRO A 22 12.31 -4.14 -6.55
C PRO A 22 12.21 -3.56 -5.13
N LYS A 23 13.34 -3.55 -4.41
CA LYS A 23 13.39 -2.93 -3.08
C LYS A 23 13.01 -1.44 -3.14
N GLY A 24 12.20 -0.98 -2.19
CA GLY A 24 11.68 0.39 -2.12
C GLY A 24 10.52 0.66 -3.09
N THR A 25 9.94 -0.39 -3.69
CA THR A 25 8.76 -0.19 -4.55
C THR A 25 7.57 0.18 -3.65
N PRO A 26 6.87 1.29 -3.92
CA PRO A 26 5.75 1.69 -3.09
C PRO A 26 4.53 0.81 -3.34
N LEU A 27 3.87 0.42 -2.24
CA LEU A 27 2.54 -0.20 -2.23
C LEU A 27 1.62 0.68 -1.39
N VAL A 28 0.55 1.18 -1.99
CA VAL A 28 -0.48 1.96 -1.29
C VAL A 28 -1.71 1.09 -1.04
N LEU A 29 -2.06 0.95 0.23
CA LEU A 29 -3.28 0.30 0.68
C LEU A 29 -4.39 1.35 0.80
N THR A 30 -5.48 1.12 0.09
CA THR A 30 -6.68 1.96 0.11
C THR A 30 -7.89 1.11 0.45
N GLU A 31 -9.03 1.77 0.68
CA GLU A 31 -10.31 1.12 0.92
C GLU A 31 -10.21 -0.05 1.92
N ASN A 32 -10.63 -1.27 1.55
CA ASN A 32 -10.58 -2.44 2.42
C ASN A 32 -9.17 -3.04 2.55
N GLY A 33 -8.24 -2.63 1.69
CA GLY A 33 -6.83 -3.01 1.75
C GLY A 33 -6.13 -2.50 3.01
N VAL A 34 -6.65 -1.45 3.67
CA VAL A 34 -6.05 -0.94 4.91
C VAL A 34 -6.00 -1.98 6.03
N TYR A 35 -6.92 -2.96 6.04
CA TYR A 35 -6.92 -4.05 7.02
C TYR A 35 -5.71 -4.99 6.88
N LEU A 36 -5.06 -4.99 5.71
CA LEU A 36 -3.88 -5.81 5.47
C LEU A 36 -2.63 -5.24 6.11
N PHE A 37 -2.59 -3.95 6.47
CA PHE A 37 -1.37 -3.29 6.96
C PHE A 37 -0.70 -4.08 8.10
N ALA A 38 -1.46 -4.50 9.11
CA ALA A 38 -0.93 -5.29 10.24
C ALA A 38 -0.51 -6.72 9.85
N LEU A 39 -1.09 -7.28 8.79
CA LEU A 39 -0.88 -8.66 8.37
C LEU A 39 0.31 -8.81 7.41
N ILE A 40 0.55 -7.80 6.56
CA ILE A 40 1.49 -7.92 5.44
C ILE A 40 2.77 -7.13 5.61
N PHE A 41 2.85 -6.27 6.64
CA PHE A 41 4.02 -5.42 6.87
C PHE A 41 5.32 -6.21 6.96
N THR A 42 5.28 -7.40 7.57
CA THR A 42 6.43 -8.31 7.67
C THR A 42 6.64 -9.18 6.44
N ASP A 43 5.61 -9.41 5.63
CA ASP A 43 5.63 -10.33 4.49
C ASP A 43 6.33 -9.73 3.26
N PHE A 44 6.38 -8.40 3.17
CA PHE A 44 6.92 -7.69 2.00
C PHE A 44 7.97 -6.65 2.42
N ALA A 45 9.05 -7.11 3.06
CA ALA A 45 10.16 -6.24 3.51
C ALA A 45 10.91 -5.52 2.36
N ASN A 46 10.67 -5.90 1.10
CA ASN A 46 11.16 -5.21 -0.08
C ASN A 46 10.32 -3.99 -0.46
N LEU A 47 9.10 -3.85 0.05
CA LEU A 47 8.18 -2.78 -0.33
C LEU A 47 8.17 -1.64 0.68
N ASP A 48 7.94 -0.42 0.18
CA ASP A 48 7.58 0.72 1.01
C ASP A 48 6.05 0.77 1.09
N ILE A 49 5.50 0.30 2.21
CA ILE A 49 4.05 0.15 2.38
C ILE A 49 3.46 1.42 3.00
N PHE A 50 2.49 1.99 2.31
CA PHE A 50 1.75 3.16 2.74
C PHE A 50 0.25 2.87 2.83
N VAL A 51 -0.45 3.62 3.67
CA VAL A 51 -1.90 3.55 3.84
C VAL A 51 -2.48 4.94 3.66
N LEU A 52 -3.57 5.04 2.90
CA LEU A 52 -4.27 6.32 2.75
C LEU A 52 -4.95 6.70 4.08
N GLU A 53 -4.59 7.87 4.60
CA GLU A 53 -5.01 8.36 5.91
C GLU A 53 -6.54 8.37 6.07
N GLN A 54 -7.25 8.87 5.07
CA GLN A 54 -8.71 8.96 5.09
C GLN A 54 -9.39 7.58 5.17
N ASP A 55 -8.82 6.56 4.52
CA ASP A 55 -9.34 5.19 4.57
C ASP A 55 -9.03 4.52 5.90
N ALA A 56 -7.83 4.73 6.45
CA ALA A 56 -7.47 4.24 7.78
C ALA A 56 -8.40 4.83 8.86
N LEU A 57 -8.63 6.15 8.82
CA LEU A 57 -9.52 6.86 9.75
C LEU A 57 -10.96 6.37 9.65
N SER A 58 -11.50 6.24 8.43
CA SER A 58 -12.89 5.79 8.22
C SER A 58 -13.13 4.35 8.67
N ARG A 59 -12.08 3.52 8.71
CA ARG A 59 -12.14 2.11 9.13
C ARG A 59 -11.63 1.85 10.54
N GLY A 60 -11.21 2.89 11.26
CA GLY A 60 -10.69 2.78 12.63
C GLY A 60 -9.37 2.02 12.73
N VAL A 61 -8.57 1.99 11.67
CA VAL A 61 -7.28 1.28 11.64
C VAL A 61 -6.17 2.26 12.05
N LYS A 62 -5.38 1.88 13.06
CA LYS A 62 -4.20 2.64 13.48
C LYS A 62 -3.00 2.24 12.61
N VAL A 63 -2.38 3.24 11.98
CA VAL A 63 -1.20 3.11 11.14
C VAL A 63 -0.12 4.03 11.71
N ALA A 64 1.14 3.63 11.66
CA ALA A 64 2.24 4.50 12.08
C ALA A 64 2.34 5.73 11.16
N ASP A 65 2.71 6.88 11.72
CA ASP A 65 2.73 8.16 10.99
C ASP A 65 3.60 8.11 9.72
N ASP A 66 4.70 7.34 9.75
CA ASP A 66 5.60 7.17 8.60
C ASP A 66 4.97 6.36 7.45
N ASN A 67 4.00 5.51 7.75
CA ASN A 67 3.27 4.71 6.75
C ASN A 67 1.92 5.35 6.37
N CYS A 68 1.47 6.38 7.09
CA CYS A 68 0.21 7.06 6.83
C CYS A 68 0.43 8.22 5.84
N ILE A 69 -0.26 8.19 4.72
CA ILE A 69 -0.15 9.23 3.68
C ILE A 69 -1.48 9.96 3.48
N ASN A 70 -1.41 11.29 3.48
CA ASN A 70 -2.54 12.16 3.17
C ASN A 70 -2.67 12.39 1.65
N ALA A 71 -3.70 13.12 1.23
CA ALA A 71 -3.96 13.38 -0.19
C ALA A 71 -2.78 14.05 -0.94
N LEU A 72 -2.03 14.93 -0.27
CA LEU A 72 -0.87 15.60 -0.87
C LEU A 72 0.29 14.63 -1.11
N LYS A 73 0.64 13.82 -0.10
CA LYS A 73 1.66 12.77 -0.23
C LYS A 73 1.25 11.73 -1.27
N TRP A 74 -0.02 11.34 -1.30
CA TRP A 74 -0.58 10.46 -2.33
C TRP A 74 -0.37 11.02 -3.74
N ALA A 75 -0.74 12.28 -3.98
CA ALA A 75 -0.57 12.92 -5.28
C ALA A 75 0.92 13.00 -5.70
N ALA A 76 1.82 13.33 -4.78
CA ALA A 76 3.25 13.39 -5.05
C ALA A 76 3.85 11.99 -5.36
N LEU A 77 3.47 10.98 -4.58
CA LEU A 77 3.91 9.60 -4.75
C LEU A 77 3.45 9.04 -6.10
N SER A 78 2.18 9.28 -6.43
CA SER A 78 1.54 8.79 -7.65
C SER A 78 2.12 9.46 -8.91
N HIS A 79 2.46 10.74 -8.85
CA HIS A 79 3.18 11.42 -9.92
C HIS A 79 4.60 10.88 -10.11
N SER A 80 5.33 10.65 -9.01
CA SER A 80 6.74 10.25 -9.05
C SER A 80 6.95 8.78 -9.45
N HIS A 81 5.94 7.92 -9.31
CA HIS A 81 6.06 6.47 -9.48
C HIS A 81 5.22 5.87 -10.62
N ALA A 82 4.99 6.60 -11.71
CA ALA A 82 4.36 6.03 -12.91
C ALA A 82 5.17 4.83 -13.49
N PRO A 83 4.52 3.81 -14.08
CA PRO A 83 3.06 3.58 -14.17
C PRO A 83 2.46 3.02 -12.86
N TRP A 84 1.13 3.07 -12.76
CA TRP A 84 0.39 2.50 -11.62
C TRP A 84 -0.15 1.12 -11.97
N VAL A 85 -0.11 0.21 -10.99
CA VAL A 85 -0.65 -1.14 -11.09
C VAL A 85 -1.68 -1.30 -9.98
N THR A 86 -2.95 -1.40 -10.36
CA THR A 86 -4.04 -1.72 -9.44
C THR A 86 -4.17 -3.23 -9.29
N LEU A 87 -4.10 -3.70 -8.04
CA LEU A 87 -4.08 -5.12 -7.67
C LEU A 87 -5.43 -5.59 -7.15
#